data_AF-A0A2N3QS03-F1
#
_entry.id   AF-A0A2N3QS03-F1
#
_cell.length_a   1.000
_cell.length_b   1.000
_cell.length_c   1.000
_cell.angle_alpha   90.00
_cell.angle_beta   90.00
_cell.angle_gamma   90.00
#
_symmetry.space_group_name_H-M   'P 1'
#
loop_
_entity.id
_entity.type
_entity.pdbx_description
1 polymer ?
#
loop_
_entity_poly.entity_id
_entity_poly.type
_entity_poly.pdbx_seq_one_letter_code
_entity_poly.pdbx_strand_id
1 'polypeptide(L)'
;MSAPYQDPNNSLWDSPFKLVQEALPTGAKNAVRIAYAIIGIAALALGICLLVWPGATLKVACIVLGIYFLVSGIVRIVSSIVEVGLPGGWRVLGILIGIILVVGGVVVLKNVTISTAMLAVMFTLIVGIGWVMEGVMSLVESWQVQGSGWAIAYGIISILAGFVLLCMPIASTVWLIIFGGCAMIVMGIFAIIRAFTFGKAPKARAN
;
A
#
# COMPACT_ATOMS: atom_id res chain seq x y z
N MET A 1 54.93 -6.30 20.09
CA MET A 1 53.93 -5.71 19.17
C MET A 1 53.34 -6.87 18.38
N SER A 2 52.26 -7.48 18.88
CA SER A 2 51.64 -8.67 18.26
C SER A 2 50.74 -8.25 17.10
N ALA A 3 50.88 -8.92 15.95
CA ALA A 3 50.06 -8.67 14.78
C ALA A 3 48.56 -8.90 15.08
N PRO A 4 47.64 -8.13 14.46
CA PRO A 4 46.21 -8.33 14.64
C PRO A 4 45.78 -9.71 14.11
N TYR A 5 44.98 -10.42 14.90
CA TYR A 5 44.42 -11.74 14.57
C TYR A 5 43.54 -11.63 13.30
N GLN A 6 43.95 -12.28 12.20
CA GLN A 6 43.14 -12.42 10.99
C GLN A 6 42.33 -13.72 11.11
N ASP A 7 41.00 -13.58 11.14
CA ASP A 7 40.05 -14.70 11.15
C ASP A 7 40.13 -15.47 9.80
N PRO A 8 40.54 -16.75 9.81
CA PRO A 8 40.78 -17.52 8.59
C PRO A 8 39.51 -17.85 7.80
N ASN A 9 38.32 -17.57 8.33
CA ASN A 9 37.04 -17.76 7.64
C ASN A 9 36.50 -16.50 6.95
N ASN A 10 37.25 -15.39 6.97
CA ASN A 10 36.84 -14.14 6.33
C ASN A 10 37.46 -14.01 4.93
N SER A 11 36.96 -14.83 3.98
CA SER A 11 37.28 -14.57 2.58
C SER A 11 36.58 -13.28 2.16
N LEU A 12 37.36 -12.29 1.70
CA LEU A 12 36.87 -11.00 1.17
C LEU A 12 35.82 -11.14 0.06
N TRP A 13 35.69 -12.35 -0.50
CA TRP A 13 34.87 -12.69 -1.64
C TRP A 13 33.50 -13.28 -1.27
N ASP A 14 33.25 -13.62 -0.01
CA ASP A 14 32.01 -14.31 0.41
C ASP A 14 30.78 -13.40 0.56
N SER A 15 30.95 -12.07 0.67
CA SER A 15 29.79 -11.15 0.67
C SER A 15 30.20 -9.68 0.51
N PRO A 16 30.25 -9.13 -0.72
CA PRO A 16 30.54 -7.69 -0.95
C PRO A 16 29.55 -6.76 -0.24
N PHE A 17 28.37 -7.28 0.12
CA PHE A 17 27.32 -6.57 0.85
C PHE A 17 27.57 -6.43 2.36
N LYS A 18 28.49 -7.20 2.96
CA LYS A 18 28.86 -7.02 4.38
C LYS A 18 29.53 -5.67 4.61
N LEU A 19 30.37 -5.22 3.69
CA LEU A 19 31.06 -3.92 3.77
C LEU A 19 30.07 -2.75 3.74
N VAL A 20 29.03 -2.84 2.90
CA VAL A 20 27.94 -1.86 2.84
C VAL A 20 27.10 -1.93 4.11
N GLN A 21 26.84 -3.12 4.65
CA GLN A 21 26.11 -3.32 5.89
C GLN A 21 26.88 -2.79 7.11
N GLU A 22 28.22 -2.90 7.13
CA GLU A 22 29.09 -2.39 8.19
C GLU A 22 29.26 -0.86 8.11
N ALA A 23 29.22 -0.30 6.89
CA ALA A 23 29.28 1.14 6.63
C ALA A 23 27.97 1.91 6.87
N LEU A 24 26.86 1.23 7.15
CA LEU A 24 25.58 1.86 7.46
C LEU A 24 25.49 2.23 8.96
N PRO A 25 25.34 3.51 9.32
CA PRO A 25 25.21 3.93 10.72
C PRO A 25 24.03 3.20 11.38
N THR A 26 24.19 2.84 12.65
CA THR A 26 23.22 2.06 13.44
C THR A 26 21.80 2.63 13.40
N GLY A 27 21.68 3.95 13.19
CA GLY A 27 20.42 4.65 12.98
C GLY A 27 19.66 4.24 11.72
N ALA A 28 20.33 3.96 10.60
CA ALA A 28 19.68 3.55 9.34
C ALA A 28 19.07 2.15 9.43
N LYS A 29 19.77 1.20 10.07
CA LYS A 29 19.25 -0.15 10.33
C LYS A 29 18.03 -0.12 11.26
N ASN A 30 18.07 0.70 12.30
CA ASN A 30 16.94 0.89 13.21
C ASN A 30 15.78 1.62 12.53
N ALA A 31 16.04 2.62 11.67
CA ALA A 31 15.01 3.32 10.92
C ALA A 31 14.24 2.39 9.99
N VAL A 32 14.94 1.52 9.26
CA VAL A 32 14.31 0.50 8.40
C VAL A 32 13.47 -0.48 9.22
N ARG A 33 13.98 -0.93 10.37
CA ARG A 33 13.24 -1.82 11.29
C ARG A 33 11.98 -1.17 11.86
N ILE A 34 12.09 0.10 12.27
CA ILE A 34 10.97 0.89 12.79
C ILE A 34 9.93 1.15 11.70
N ALA A 35 10.35 1.46 10.48
CA ALA A 35 9.45 1.64 9.34
C ALA A 35 8.64 0.36 9.08
N TYR A 36 9.28 -0.81 9.01
CA TYR A 36 8.56 -2.08 8.83
C TYR A 36 7.64 -2.42 10.01
N ALA A 37 8.03 -2.09 11.24
CA ALA A 37 7.18 -2.31 12.41
C ALA A 37 5.94 -1.41 12.39
N ILE A 38 6.08 -0.12 12.07
CA ILE A 38 4.97 0.82 11.97
C ILE A 38 4.02 0.40 10.85
N ILE A 39 4.55 0.07 9.67
CA ILE A 39 3.76 -0.39 8.52
C ILE A 39 3.01 -1.69 8.88
N GLY A 40 3.69 -2.64 9.53
CA GLY A 40 3.11 -3.92 9.95
C GLY A 40 1.97 -3.75 10.95
N ILE A 41 2.15 -2.92 11.99
CA ILE A 41 1.11 -2.65 12.99
C ILE A 41 -0.08 -1.93 12.37
N ALA A 42 0.17 -0.92 11.52
CA ALA A 42 -0.89 -0.19 10.82
C ALA A 42 -1.68 -1.11 9.88
N ALA A 43 -1.02 -1.98 9.12
CA ALA A 43 -1.65 -2.95 8.24
C ALA A 43 -2.50 -3.97 9.02
N LEU A 44 -2.04 -4.42 10.19
CA LEU A 44 -2.74 -5.39 11.02
C LEU A 44 -3.98 -4.76 11.68
N ALA A 45 -3.86 -3.53 12.19
CA ALA A 45 -4.99 -2.78 12.71
C ALA A 45 -6.04 -2.49 11.62
N LEU A 46 -5.61 -2.06 10.43
CA LEU A 46 -6.49 -1.85 9.28
C LEU A 46 -7.15 -3.16 8.84
N GLY A 47 -6.41 -4.26 8.73
CA GLY A 47 -6.93 -5.57 8.35
C GLY A 47 -7.99 -6.10 9.31
N ILE A 48 -7.76 -5.96 10.63
CA ILE A 48 -8.74 -6.34 11.66
C ILE A 48 -9.99 -5.45 11.58
N CYS A 49 -9.84 -4.13 11.46
CA CYS A 49 -10.98 -3.21 11.31
C CYS A 49 -11.81 -3.51 10.05
N LEU A 50 -11.15 -3.92 8.96
CA LEU A 50 -11.80 -4.23 7.70
C LEU A 50 -12.52 -5.59 7.72
N LEU A 51 -12.00 -6.58 8.45
CA LEU A 51 -12.62 -7.91 8.58
C LEU A 51 -13.71 -7.97 9.65
N VAL A 52 -13.51 -7.29 10.78
CA VAL A 52 -14.50 -7.29 11.85
C VAL A 52 -15.70 -6.46 11.39
N TRP A 53 -15.49 -5.23 10.92
CA TRP A 53 -16.57 -4.30 10.53
C TRP A 53 -16.37 -3.68 9.13
N PRO A 54 -16.45 -4.46 8.04
CA PRO A 54 -16.27 -3.94 6.69
C PRO A 54 -17.27 -2.84 6.33
N GLY A 55 -18.54 -3.03 6.69
CA GLY A 55 -19.59 -2.06 6.41
C GLY A 55 -19.46 -0.76 7.21
N ALA A 56 -19.06 -0.82 8.49
CA ALA A 56 -18.94 0.37 9.32
C ALA A 56 -17.67 1.16 9.01
N THR A 57 -16.55 0.48 8.77
CA THR A 57 -15.26 1.11 8.40
C THR A 57 -15.40 1.89 7.09
N LEU A 58 -16.05 1.30 6.07
CA LEU A 58 -16.29 2.00 4.81
C LEU A 58 -17.26 3.18 4.97
N LYS A 59 -18.29 3.07 5.82
CA LYS A 59 -19.20 4.20 6.12
C LYS A 59 -18.46 5.35 6.79
N VAL A 60 -17.65 5.07 7.80
CA VAL A 60 -16.86 6.10 8.50
C VAL A 60 -15.89 6.76 7.52
N ALA A 61 -15.16 5.98 6.72
CA ALA A 61 -14.28 6.52 5.69
C ALA A 61 -15.03 7.39 4.67
N CYS A 62 -16.22 6.97 4.25
CA CYS A 62 -17.08 7.72 3.33
C CYS A 62 -17.52 9.07 3.92
N ILE A 63 -17.94 9.10 5.20
CA ILE A 63 -18.33 10.32 5.89
C ILE A 63 -17.14 11.27 6.01
N VAL A 64 -15.99 10.77 6.46
CA VAL A 64 -14.75 11.57 6.59
C VAL A 64 -14.34 12.13 5.22
N LEU A 65 -14.41 11.33 4.16
CA LEU A 65 -14.10 11.75 2.80
C LEU A 65 -15.09 12.82 2.30
N GLY A 66 -16.38 12.70 2.61
CA GLY A 66 -17.38 13.72 2.28
C GLY A 66 -17.11 15.06 2.97
N ILE A 67 -16.76 15.04 4.27
CA ILE A 67 -16.36 16.23 5.02
C ILE A 67 -15.08 16.84 4.42
N TYR A 68 -14.09 16.01 4.10
CA TYR A 68 -12.85 16.45 3.45
C TYR A 68 -13.13 17.16 2.11
N PHE A 69 -14.02 16.62 1.28
CA PHE A 69 -14.42 17.26 0.01
C PHE A 69 -15.09 18.62 0.23
N LEU A 70 -15.94 18.76 1.24
CA LEU A 70 -16.54 20.06 1.59
C LEU A 70 -15.47 21.08 1.99
N VAL A 71 -14.61 20.73 2.95
CA VAL A 71 -13.58 21.64 3.46
C VAL A 71 -12.59 22.00 2.35
N SER A 72 -12.07 21.00 1.64
CA SER A 72 -11.14 21.20 0.52
C SER A 72 -11.78 22.04 -0.60
N GLY A 73 -13.05 21.79 -0.92
CA GLY A 73 -13.79 22.55 -1.92
C GLY A 73 -13.94 24.03 -1.54
N ILE A 74 -14.38 24.32 -0.31
CA ILE A 74 -14.51 25.69 0.20
C ILE A 74 -13.15 26.39 0.20
N VAL A 75 -12.13 25.76 0.77
CA VAL A 75 -10.77 26.31 0.81
C VAL A 75 -10.27 26.61 -0.61
N ARG A 76 -10.47 25.69 -1.56
CA ARG A 76 -10.05 25.89 -2.96
C ARG A 76 -10.77 27.05 -3.64
N ILE A 77 -12.08 27.24 -3.42
CA ILE A 77 -12.82 28.40 -3.93
C ILE A 77 -12.23 29.69 -3.36
N VAL A 78 -12.04 29.75 -2.04
CA VAL A 78 -11.49 30.93 -1.36
C VAL A 78 -10.08 31.23 -1.86
N SER A 79 -9.18 30.25 -1.92
CA SER A 79 -7.82 30.41 -2.43
C SER A 79 -7.80 30.93 -3.87
N SER A 80 -8.67 30.40 -4.74
CA SER A 80 -8.74 30.81 -6.15
C SER A 80 -9.20 32.26 -6.33
N ILE A 81 -9.97 32.80 -5.38
CA ILE A 81 -10.43 34.19 -5.38
C ILE A 81 -9.35 35.11 -4.80
N VAL A 82 -8.73 34.69 -3.69
CA VAL A 82 -7.80 35.52 -2.91
C VAL A 82 -6.39 35.58 -3.51
N GLU A 83 -5.92 34.54 -4.20
CA GLU A 83 -4.57 34.54 -4.77
C GLU A 83 -4.42 35.59 -5.88
N VAL A 84 -3.65 36.63 -5.60
CA VAL A 84 -3.32 37.72 -6.52
C VAL A 84 -2.10 37.29 -7.35
N GLY A 85 -2.30 37.03 -8.64
CA GLY A 85 -1.22 36.61 -9.56
C GLY A 85 -1.53 35.36 -10.40
N LEU A 86 -2.64 34.66 -10.14
CA LEU A 86 -3.05 33.54 -11.00
C LEU A 86 -3.59 34.06 -12.35
N PRO A 87 -3.21 33.41 -13.47
CA PRO A 87 -3.87 33.65 -14.76
C PRO A 87 -5.37 33.39 -14.62
N GLY A 88 -6.21 34.23 -15.24
CA GLY A 88 -7.67 34.17 -15.07
C GLY A 88 -8.27 32.77 -15.32
N GLY A 89 -7.73 32.01 -16.28
CA GLY A 89 -8.13 30.64 -16.54
C GLY A 89 -7.90 29.67 -15.37
N TRP A 90 -6.78 29.80 -14.65
CA TRP A 90 -6.49 28.97 -13.47
C TRP A 90 -7.43 29.29 -12.30
N ARG A 91 -7.83 30.56 -12.15
CA ARG A 91 -8.84 30.95 -11.14
C ARG A 91 -10.19 30.32 -11.42
N VAL A 92 -10.67 30.41 -12.66
CA VAL A 92 -11.95 29.82 -13.05
C VAL A 92 -11.94 28.30 -12.85
N LEU A 93 -10.85 27.64 -13.23
CA LEU A 93 -10.68 26.21 -13.03
C LEU A 93 -10.69 25.84 -11.54
N GLY A 94 -9.97 26.60 -10.70
CA GLY A 94 -9.94 26.40 -9.26
C GLY A 94 -11.31 26.56 -8.59
N ILE A 95 -12.08 27.59 -8.97
CA ILE A 95 -13.45 27.81 -8.50
C ILE A 95 -14.36 26.67 -8.97
N LEU A 96 -14.30 26.30 -10.25
CA LEU A 96 -15.12 25.22 -10.82
C LEU A 96 -14.87 23.89 -10.10
N ILE A 97 -13.60 23.52 -9.91
CA ILE A 97 -13.24 22.29 -9.19
C ILE A 97 -13.67 22.38 -7.73
N GLY A 98 -13.53 23.55 -7.10
CA GLY A 98 -13.99 23.78 -5.74
C GLY A 98 -15.49 23.58 -5.60
N ILE A 99 -16.30 24.10 -6.54
CA ILE A 99 -17.75 23.88 -6.58
C ILE A 99 -18.08 22.40 -6.75
N ILE A 100 -17.41 21.71 -7.68
CA ILE A 100 -17.59 20.26 -7.89
C ILE A 100 -17.29 19.48 -6.60
N LEU A 101 -16.22 19.84 -5.88
CA LEU A 101 -15.87 19.21 -4.60
C LEU A 101 -16.92 19.48 -3.52
N VAL A 102 -17.42 20.71 -3.39
CA VAL A 102 -18.47 21.03 -2.41
C VAL A 102 -19.75 20.25 -2.74
N VAL A 103 -20.21 20.29 -3.98
CA VAL A 103 -21.41 19.56 -4.43
C VAL A 103 -21.22 18.06 -4.22
N GLY A 104 -20.07 17.51 -4.61
CA GLY A 104 -19.72 16.11 -4.40
C GLY A 104 -19.74 15.72 -2.91
N GLY A 105 -19.15 16.54 -2.05
CA GLY A 105 -19.18 16.35 -0.59
C GLY A 105 -20.59 16.34 -0.03
N VAL A 106 -21.45 17.29 -0.43
CA VAL A 106 -22.87 17.30 -0.02
C VAL A 106 -23.61 16.04 -0.49
N VAL A 107 -23.41 15.63 -1.74
CA VAL A 107 -24.05 14.43 -2.30
C VAL A 107 -23.63 13.17 -1.53
N VAL A 108 -22.33 13.06 -1.21
CA VAL A 108 -21.77 11.96 -0.41
C VAL A 108 -22.39 11.90 0.98
N LEU A 109 -22.48 13.04 1.66
CA LEU A 109 -23.01 13.10 3.02
C LEU A 109 -24.54 12.93 3.09
N LYS A 110 -25.28 13.34 2.05
CA LYS A 110 -26.72 13.09 1.99
C LYS A 110 -27.06 11.64 1.68
N ASN A 111 -26.25 10.97 0.86
CA ASN A 111 -26.53 9.61 0.39
C ASN A 111 -25.45 8.62 0.86
N VAL A 112 -25.09 8.66 2.14
CA VAL A 112 -23.97 7.87 2.71
C VAL A 112 -24.06 6.39 2.33
N THR A 113 -25.25 5.79 2.34
CA THR A 113 -25.42 4.37 1.98
C THR A 113 -24.97 4.06 0.55
N ILE A 114 -25.42 4.85 -0.43
CA ILE A 114 -25.10 4.65 -1.85
C ILE A 114 -23.63 5.04 -2.10
N SER A 115 -23.18 6.15 -1.51
CA SER A 115 -21.81 6.63 -1.65
C SER A 115 -20.79 5.67 -1.04
N THR A 116 -21.15 4.99 0.07
CA THR A 116 -20.32 3.93 0.66
C THR A 116 -20.17 2.75 -0.31
N ALA A 117 -21.26 2.32 -0.95
CA ALA A 117 -21.21 1.24 -1.94
C ALA A 117 -20.36 1.63 -3.16
N MET A 118 -20.51 2.86 -3.65
CA MET A 118 -19.69 3.38 -4.76
C MET A 118 -18.21 3.48 -4.39
N LEU A 119 -17.90 3.88 -3.16
CA LEU A 119 -16.52 3.91 -2.66
C LEU A 119 -15.92 2.51 -2.59
N ALA A 120 -16.70 1.50 -2.18
CA ALA A 120 -16.30 0.10 -2.20
C ALA A 120 -16.01 -0.42 -3.62
N VAL A 121 -16.87 -0.05 -4.58
CA VAL A 121 -16.70 -0.39 -6.00
C VAL A 121 -15.46 0.28 -6.57
N MET A 122 -15.26 1.59 -6.32
CA MET A 122 -14.05 2.31 -6.76
C MET A 122 -12.78 1.66 -6.23
N PHE A 123 -12.75 1.28 -4.95
CA PHE A 123 -11.61 0.59 -4.35
C PHE A 123 -11.38 -0.77 -5.02
N THR A 124 -12.44 -1.53 -5.26
CA THR A 124 -12.39 -2.83 -5.97
C THR A 124 -11.79 -2.69 -7.37
N LEU A 125 -12.16 -1.65 -8.11
CA LEU A 125 -11.60 -1.38 -9.44
C LEU A 125 -10.11 -1.04 -9.38
N ILE A 126 -9.69 -0.20 -8.43
CA ILE A 126 -8.27 0.16 -8.25
C ILE A 126 -7.44 -1.09 -7.96
N VAL A 127 -7.90 -1.93 -7.04
CA VAL A 127 -7.23 -3.19 -6.71
C VAL A 127 -7.22 -4.14 -7.91
N GLY A 128 -8.33 -4.24 -8.65
CA GLY A 128 -8.43 -5.04 -9.86
C GLY A 128 -7.40 -4.64 -10.91
N ILE A 129 -7.25 -3.33 -11.18
CA ILE A 129 -6.20 -2.80 -12.08
C ILE A 129 -4.81 -3.17 -11.55
N GLY A 130 -4.58 -3.02 -10.24
CA GLY A 130 -3.31 -3.36 -9.59
C GLY A 130 -2.93 -4.83 -9.81
N TRP A 131 -3.87 -5.76 -9.62
CA TRP A 131 -3.64 -7.20 -9.82
C TRP A 131 -3.38 -7.58 -11.28
N VAL A 132 -4.02 -6.90 -12.23
CA VAL A 132 -3.70 -7.08 -13.65
C VAL A 132 -2.26 -6.62 -13.91
N MET A 133 -1.88 -5.44 -13.43
CA MET A 133 -0.52 -4.90 -13.62
C MET A 133 0.54 -5.77 -12.95
N GLU A 134 0.30 -6.24 -11.73
CA GLU A 134 1.21 -7.14 -11.00
C GLU A 134 1.37 -8.48 -11.72
N GLY A 135 0.29 -9.04 -12.26
CA GLY A 135 0.36 -10.27 -13.05
C GLY A 135 1.12 -10.09 -14.37
N VAL A 136 1.01 -8.92 -15.01
CA VAL A 136 1.83 -8.58 -16.19
C VAL A 136 3.30 -8.48 -15.80
N MET A 137 3.63 -7.81 -14.68
CA MET A 137 5.01 -7.71 -14.21
C MET A 137 5.61 -9.09 -13.88
N SER A 138 4.87 -9.97 -13.19
CA SER A 138 5.36 -11.31 -12.84
C SER A 138 5.59 -12.18 -14.08
N LEU A 139 4.80 -11.99 -15.14
CA LEU A 139 5.03 -12.64 -16.44
C LEU A 139 6.28 -12.09 -17.13
N VAL A 140 6.60 -10.80 -17.00
CA VAL A 140 7.85 -10.26 -17.57
C VAL A 140 9.06 -10.78 -16.80
N GLU A 141 8.99 -10.84 -15.47
CA GLU A 141 10.08 -11.36 -14.63
C GLU A 141 10.35 -12.85 -14.84
N SER A 142 9.31 -13.65 -15.12
CA SER A 142 9.47 -15.08 -15.35
C SER A 142 10.32 -15.42 -16.58
N TRP A 143 10.46 -14.48 -17.52
CA TRP A 143 11.32 -14.63 -18.69
C TRP A 143 12.81 -14.48 -18.34
N GLN A 144 13.15 -13.80 -17.25
CA GLN A 144 14.54 -13.56 -16.85
C GLN A 144 15.12 -14.63 -15.93
N VAL A 145 14.28 -15.49 -15.34
CA VAL A 145 14.69 -16.53 -14.38
C VAL A 145 14.35 -17.93 -14.89
N GLN A 146 15.37 -18.71 -15.23
CA GLN A 146 15.20 -20.10 -15.67
C GLN A 146 14.73 -20.98 -14.50
N GLY A 147 13.50 -21.52 -14.63
CA GLY A 147 12.83 -22.34 -13.61
C GLY A 147 11.44 -21.84 -13.16
N SER A 148 10.94 -20.74 -13.75
CA SER A 148 9.83 -19.96 -13.19
C SER A 148 8.40 -20.39 -13.58
N GLY A 149 8.13 -21.70 -13.66
CA GLY A 149 6.77 -22.20 -13.95
C GLY A 149 5.72 -21.70 -12.95
N TRP A 150 6.14 -21.51 -11.70
CA TRP A 150 5.30 -20.96 -10.62
C TRP A 150 5.01 -19.46 -10.77
N ALA A 151 5.95 -18.64 -11.28
CA ALA A 151 5.68 -17.21 -11.49
C ALA A 151 4.76 -16.99 -12.70
N ILE A 152 4.87 -17.84 -13.74
CA ILE A 152 3.93 -17.82 -14.87
C ILE A 152 2.53 -18.18 -14.39
N ALA A 153 2.40 -19.25 -13.60
CA ALA A 153 1.11 -19.64 -13.01
C ALA A 153 0.53 -18.52 -12.13
N TYR A 154 1.35 -17.90 -11.26
CA TYR A 154 0.95 -16.75 -10.45
C TYR A 154 0.48 -15.58 -11.30
N GLY A 155 1.22 -15.22 -12.36
CA GLY A 155 0.87 -14.11 -13.24
C GLY A 155 -0.46 -14.31 -13.97
N ILE A 156 -0.71 -15.52 -14.49
CA ILE A 156 -1.98 -15.85 -15.13
C ILE A 156 -3.14 -15.76 -14.12
N ILE A 157 -2.95 -16.32 -12.91
CA ILE A 157 -3.97 -16.27 -11.85
C ILE A 157 -4.26 -14.82 -11.45
N SER A 158 -3.22 -13.99 -11.29
CA SER A 158 -3.35 -12.58 -10.92
C SER A 158 -4.11 -11.78 -11.98
N ILE A 159 -3.80 -11.99 -13.26
CA ILE A 159 -4.51 -11.32 -14.37
C ILE A 159 -5.98 -11.75 -14.41
N LEU A 160 -6.27 -13.05 -14.31
CA LEU A 160 -7.64 -13.55 -14.31
C LEU A 160 -8.42 -13.02 -13.11
N ALA A 161 -7.81 -13.02 -11.94
CA ALA A 161 -8.42 -12.48 -10.74
C ALA A 161 -8.70 -10.98 -10.90
N GLY A 162 -7.75 -10.20 -11.39
CA GLY A 162 -7.95 -8.78 -11.70
C GLY A 162 -9.06 -8.55 -12.73
N PHE A 163 -9.12 -9.37 -13.79
CA PHE A 163 -10.18 -9.30 -14.79
C PHE A 163 -11.57 -9.57 -14.21
N VAL A 164 -11.71 -10.56 -13.33
CA VAL A 164 -12.98 -10.86 -12.63
C VAL A 164 -13.41 -9.67 -11.75
N LEU A 165 -12.46 -9.03 -11.05
CA LEU A 165 -12.74 -7.83 -10.25
C LEU A 165 -13.28 -6.67 -11.10
N LEU A 166 -12.77 -6.52 -12.32
CA LEU A 166 -13.19 -5.47 -13.25
C LEU A 166 -14.55 -5.75 -13.90
N CYS A 167 -14.85 -7.01 -14.26
CA CYS A 167 -16.11 -7.37 -14.90
C CYS A 167 -17.30 -7.39 -13.93
N MET A 168 -17.10 -7.80 -12.68
CA MET A 168 -18.17 -7.92 -11.68
C MET A 168 -17.77 -7.24 -10.36
N PRO A 169 -17.65 -5.90 -10.33
CA PRO A 169 -17.08 -5.19 -9.19
C PRO A 169 -17.95 -5.27 -7.93
N ILE A 170 -19.28 -5.28 -8.07
CA ILE A 170 -20.21 -5.35 -6.94
C ILE A 170 -20.09 -6.69 -6.21
N ALA A 171 -20.14 -7.80 -6.96
CA ALA A 171 -19.99 -9.15 -6.40
C ALA A 171 -18.57 -9.39 -5.86
N SER A 172 -17.58 -8.81 -6.53
CA SER A 172 -16.17 -8.91 -6.18
C SER A 172 -15.76 -8.15 -4.93
N THR A 173 -16.49 -7.07 -4.59
CA THR A 173 -16.21 -6.26 -3.39
C THR A 173 -16.20 -7.12 -2.12
N VAL A 174 -17.15 -8.05 -2.00
CA VAL A 174 -17.26 -8.93 -0.82
C VAL A 174 -16.06 -9.89 -0.75
N TRP A 175 -15.69 -10.49 -1.88
CA TRP A 175 -14.53 -11.38 -1.96
C TRP A 175 -13.22 -10.66 -1.68
N LEU A 176 -13.06 -9.43 -2.17
CA LEU A 176 -11.89 -8.59 -1.88
C LEU A 176 -11.79 -8.21 -0.41
N ILE A 177 -12.91 -7.90 0.24
CA ILE A 177 -12.91 -7.57 1.67
C ILE A 177 -12.43 -8.78 2.48
N ILE A 178 -12.93 -9.98 2.17
CA ILE A 178 -12.56 -11.20 2.88
C ILE A 178 -11.12 -11.60 2.57
N PHE A 179 -10.80 -11.75 1.28
CA PHE A 179 -9.48 -12.19 0.83
C PHE A 179 -8.40 -11.14 1.12
N GLY A 180 -8.65 -9.88 0.79
CA GLY A 180 -7.75 -8.77 1.04
C GLY A 180 -7.57 -8.49 2.54
N GLY A 181 -8.63 -8.62 3.34
CA GLY A 181 -8.54 -8.56 4.80
C GLY A 181 -7.65 -9.67 5.37
N CYS A 182 -7.87 -10.92 4.94
CA CYS A 182 -7.04 -12.06 5.35
C CYS A 182 -5.58 -11.90 4.88
N ALA A 183 -5.36 -11.46 3.64
CA ALA A 183 -4.03 -11.23 3.09
C ALA A 183 -3.28 -10.11 3.82
N MET A 184 -3.96 -9.01 4.19
CA MET A 184 -3.39 -7.94 5.02
C MET A 184 -2.98 -8.43 6.41
N ILE A 185 -3.78 -9.30 7.04
CA ILE A 185 -3.39 -9.93 8.32
C ILE A 185 -2.13 -10.77 8.13
N VAL A 186 -2.11 -11.66 7.14
CA VAL A 186 -0.97 -12.55 6.88
C VAL A 186 0.29 -11.73 6.57
N MET A 187 0.19 -10.74 5.69
CA MET A 187 1.30 -9.84 5.34
C MET A 187 1.75 -8.99 6.53
N GLY A 188 0.82 -8.51 7.36
CA GLY A 188 1.13 -7.81 8.61
C GLY A 188 1.91 -8.70 9.59
N ILE A 189 1.49 -9.96 9.76
CA ILE A 189 2.21 -10.95 10.57
C ILE A 189 3.62 -11.18 10.01
N PHE A 190 3.76 -11.40 8.70
CA PHE A 190 5.08 -11.58 8.07
C PHE A 190 5.97 -10.33 8.19
N ALA A 191 5.42 -9.13 8.06
CA ALA A 191 6.14 -7.87 8.24
C ALA A 191 6.64 -7.71 9.69
N ILE A 192 5.82 -8.07 10.67
CA ILE A 192 6.20 -8.10 12.09
C ILE A 192 7.29 -9.13 12.33
N ILE A 193 7.13 -10.36 11.80
CA ILE A 193 8.18 -11.40 11.89
C ILE A 193 9.48 -10.87 11.29
N ARG A 194 9.47 -10.33 10.06
CA ARG A 194 10.65 -9.74 9.40
C ARG A 194 11.25 -8.60 10.21
N ALA A 195 10.45 -7.74 10.84
CA ALA A 195 10.95 -6.69 11.74
C ALA A 195 11.64 -7.27 12.99
N PHE A 196 11.27 -8.48 13.43
CA PHE A 196 11.96 -9.20 14.49
C PHE A 196 13.13 -10.08 14.01
N THR A 197 13.16 -10.51 12.74
CA THR A 197 14.27 -11.26 12.14
C THR A 197 15.37 -10.36 11.55
N PHE A 198 15.06 -9.13 11.12
CA PHE A 198 16.08 -8.13 10.75
C PHE A 198 16.94 -7.79 11.96
N GLY A 199 18.14 -8.36 12.00
CA GLY A 199 19.11 -8.21 13.09
C GLY A 199 19.46 -9.50 13.85
N LYS A 200 18.81 -10.64 13.58
CA LYS A 200 19.29 -11.92 14.11
C LYS A 200 20.33 -12.50 13.15
N ALA A 201 21.60 -12.32 13.49
CA ALA A 201 22.67 -13.13 12.91
C ALA A 201 22.33 -14.62 13.11
N PRO A 202 22.64 -15.50 12.14
CA PRO A 202 22.39 -16.93 12.27
C PRO A 202 22.96 -17.42 13.59
N LYS A 203 22.12 -18.11 14.38
CA LYS A 203 22.59 -18.82 15.58
C LYS A 203 23.58 -19.86 15.07
N ALA A 204 24.88 -19.57 15.22
CA ALA A 204 25.94 -20.52 14.92
C ALA A 204 25.59 -21.81 15.66
N ARG A 205 25.49 -22.91 14.92
CA ARG A 205 25.41 -24.24 15.51
C ARG A 205 26.66 -24.41 16.38
N ALA A 206 26.46 -24.51 17.68
CA ALA A 206 27.43 -25.17 18.53
C ALA A 206 27.04 -26.64 18.56
N ASN A 207 28.02 -27.48 18.22
CA ASN A 207 28.07 -28.95 18.19
C ASN A 207 27.68 -29.60 16.87
#